data_AF-A0A497MF64-F1
#
_entry.id   AF-A0A497MF64-F1
#
_cell.length_a   1.000
_cell.length_b   1.000
_cell.length_c   1.000
_cell.angle_alpha   90.00
_cell.angle_beta   90.00
_cell.angle_gamma   90.00
#
_symmetry.space_group_name_H-M   'P 1'
#
loop_
_entity.id
_entity.type
_entity.pdbx_description
1 polymer ?
#
loop_
_entity_poly.entity_id
_entity_poly.type
_entity_poly.pdbx_seq_one_letter_code
_entity_poly.pdbx_strand_id
1 'polypeptide(L)'
;MGGRSEREYMERLGKIKEKLNKKTVDIKKQFAKIEKARVDLLKKTKEMKHNIEREILKMENEITRSKDLAPESKRRLRLEINSLKAEIREKHVELEARIAEAVAPRI
;
A
#
# COMPACT_ATOMS: atom_id res chain seq x y z
N MET A 1 -44.20 -19.37 40.93
CA MET A 1 -42.75 -19.36 41.18
C MET A 1 -42.06 -19.86 39.93
N GLY A 2 -41.26 -19.03 39.25
CA GLY A 2 -40.63 -19.39 37.98
C GLY A 2 -39.34 -18.61 37.77
N GLY A 3 -38.39 -18.78 38.70
CA GLY A 3 -37.04 -18.24 38.54
C GLY A 3 -36.25 -19.11 37.55
N ARG A 4 -35.52 -18.46 36.63
CA ARG A 4 -34.64 -19.17 35.69
C ARG A 4 -33.66 -20.04 36.46
N SER A 5 -33.55 -21.31 36.08
CA SER A 5 -32.59 -22.23 36.70
C SER A 5 -31.15 -21.83 36.35
N GLU A 6 -30.20 -22.20 37.21
CA GLU A 6 -28.76 -22.03 36.95
C GLU A 6 -28.33 -22.58 35.58
N ARG A 7 -28.96 -23.68 35.14
CA ARG A 7 -28.77 -24.28 33.82
C ARG A 7 -29.11 -23.33 32.67
N GLU A 8 -30.19 -22.57 32.78
CA GLU A 8 -30.55 -21.57 31.75
C GLU A 8 -29.54 -20.42 31.68
N TYR A 9 -28.96 -20.01 32.81
CA TYR A 9 -27.90 -19.02 32.82
C TYR A 9 -26.61 -19.56 32.20
N MET A 10 -26.24 -20.82 32.50
CA MET A 10 -25.09 -21.48 31.90
C MET A 10 -25.22 -21.61 30.38
N GLU A 11 -26.39 -21.98 29.86
CA GLU A 11 -26.65 -22.02 28.42
C GLU A 11 -26.53 -20.64 27.75
N ARG A 12 -27.02 -19.58 28.42
CA ARG A 12 -26.87 -18.21 27.94
C ARG A 12 -25.41 -17.76 27.91
N LEU A 13 -24.64 -18.10 28.94
CA LEU A 13 -23.19 -17.84 28.98
C LEU A 13 -22.46 -18.59 27.86
N GLY A 14 -22.83 -19.85 27.59
CA GLY A 14 -22.32 -20.62 26.46
C GLY A 14 -22.56 -19.92 25.12
N LYS A 15 -23.80 -19.49 24.85
CA LYS A 15 -24.16 -18.74 23.64
C LYS A 15 -23.40 -17.41 23.51
N ILE A 16 -23.14 -16.71 24.61
CA ILE A 16 -22.35 -15.47 24.61
C ILE A 16 -20.89 -15.78 24.25
N LYS A 17 -20.29 -16.80 24.84
CA LYS A 17 -18.92 -17.24 24.51
C LYS A 17 -18.78 -17.63 23.04
N GLU A 18 -19.74 -18.37 22.49
CA GLU A 18 -19.74 -18.70 21.06
C GLU A 18 -19.85 -17.47 20.16
N LYS A 19 -20.77 -16.54 20.48
CA LYS A 19 -20.91 -15.27 19.73
C LYS A 19 -19.63 -14.44 19.79
N LEU A 20 -18.99 -14.37 20.96
CA LEU A 20 -17.72 -13.68 21.15
C LEU A 20 -16.65 -14.30 20.25
N ASN A 21 -16.48 -15.62 20.31
CA ASN A 21 -15.49 -16.33 19.51
C ASN A 21 -15.71 -16.14 18.00
N LYS A 22 -16.96 -16.22 17.53
CA LYS A 22 -17.30 -15.94 16.12
C LYS A 22 -16.90 -14.53 15.71
N LYS A 23 -17.29 -13.52 16.50
CA LYS A 23 -16.90 -12.13 16.24
C LYS A 23 -15.39 -11.93 16.25
N THR A 24 -14.67 -12.55 17.20
CA THR A 24 -13.20 -12.48 17.26
C THR A 24 -12.56 -13.06 16.01
N VAL A 25 -13.04 -14.21 15.52
CA VAL A 25 -12.53 -14.82 14.27
C VAL A 25 -12.82 -13.94 13.07
N ASP A 26 -14.03 -13.36 12.97
CA ASP A 26 -14.40 -12.47 11.87
C ASP A 26 -13.56 -11.19 11.86
N ILE A 27 -13.31 -10.58 13.02
CA ILE A 27 -12.42 -9.42 13.17
C ILE A 27 -11.00 -9.78 12.73
N LYS A 28 -10.45 -10.92 13.16
CA LYS A 28 -9.12 -11.38 12.73
C LYS A 28 -9.02 -11.55 11.21
N LYS A 29 -10.08 -12.09 10.57
CA LYS A 29 -10.14 -12.19 9.11
C LYS A 29 -10.15 -10.84 8.42
N GLN A 30 -10.83 -9.84 8.99
CA GLN A 30 -10.81 -8.47 8.45
C GLN A 30 -9.43 -7.85 8.55
N PHE A 31 -8.72 -8.01 9.67
CA PHE A 31 -7.33 -7.58 9.82
C PHE A 31 -6.41 -8.20 8.77
N ALA A 32 -6.52 -9.51 8.53
CA ALA A 32 -5.73 -10.19 7.49
C ALA A 32 -6.00 -9.63 6.08
N LYS A 33 -7.25 -9.24 5.78
CA LYS A 33 -7.58 -8.59 4.49
C LYS A 33 -6.96 -7.19 4.37
N ILE A 34 -6.99 -6.40 5.44
CA ILE A 34 -6.37 -5.07 5.48
C ILE A 34 -4.85 -5.19 5.29
N GLU A 35 -4.22 -6.11 6.00
CA GLU A 35 -2.78 -6.36 5.89
C GLU A 35 -2.39 -6.79 4.47
N LYS A 36 -3.15 -7.72 3.87
CA LYS A 36 -2.93 -8.12 2.47
C LYS A 36 -3.06 -6.94 1.52
N ALA A 37 -4.11 -6.13 1.66
CA ALA A 37 -4.32 -4.95 0.82
C ALA A 37 -3.16 -3.94 0.96
N ARG A 38 -2.63 -3.75 2.18
CA ARG A 38 -1.45 -2.91 2.43
C ARG A 38 -0.24 -3.41 1.66
N VAL A 39 0.05 -4.72 1.76
CA VAL A 39 1.20 -5.33 1.05
C VAL A 39 1.05 -5.19 -0.46
N ASP A 40 -0.15 -5.45 -0.99
CA ASP A 40 -0.42 -5.33 -2.42
C ASP A 40 -0.24 -3.88 -2.92
N LEU A 41 -0.67 -2.88 -2.14
CA LEU A 41 -0.45 -1.47 -2.47
C LEU A 41 1.04 -1.10 -2.46
N LEU A 42 1.81 -1.53 -1.44
CA LEU A 42 3.25 -1.29 -1.39
C LEU A 42 3.98 -1.93 -2.57
N LYS A 43 3.56 -3.14 -2.97
CA LYS A 43 4.11 -3.83 -4.14
C LYS A 43 3.84 -3.04 -5.42
N LYS A 44 2.61 -2.59 -5.65
CA LYS A 44 2.25 -1.76 -6.81
C LYS A 44 3.05 -0.45 -6.85
N THR A 45 3.21 0.22 -5.71
CA THR A 45 4.01 1.45 -5.60
C THR A 45 5.48 1.23 -5.96
N LYS A 46 6.07 0.09 -5.58
CA LYS A 46 7.43 -0.29 -5.99
C LYS A 46 7.53 -0.65 -7.47
N GLU A 47 6.58 -1.42 -7.99
CA GLU A 47 6.53 -1.79 -9.41
C GLU A 47 6.39 -0.56 -10.31
N MET A 48 5.51 0.38 -9.94
CA MET A 48 5.35 1.67 -10.64
C MET A 48 6.69 2.41 -10.74
N LYS A 49 7.35 2.65 -9.60
CA LYS A 49 8.66 3.32 -9.56
C LYS A 49 9.66 2.62 -10.48
N HIS A 50 9.80 1.30 -10.35
CA HIS A 50 10.76 0.53 -11.14
C HIS A 50 10.46 0.54 -12.65
N ASN A 51 9.19 0.50 -13.04
CA ASN A 51 8.80 0.55 -14.46
C ASN A 51 9.14 1.90 -15.07
N ILE A 52 8.77 3.00 -14.40
CA ILE A 52 9.02 4.35 -14.90
C ILE A 52 10.53 4.65 -14.91
N GLU A 53 11.28 4.24 -13.88
CA GLU A 53 12.75 4.39 -13.86
C GLU A 53 13.43 3.64 -15.02
N ARG A 54 12.91 2.45 -15.39
CA ARG A 54 13.40 1.71 -16.56
C ARG A 54 13.12 2.43 -17.87
N GLU A 55 11.94 3.04 -18.02
CA GLU A 55 11.60 3.83 -19.21
C GLU A 55 12.47 5.08 -19.33
N ILE A 56 12.68 5.79 -18.22
CA ILE A 56 13.60 6.93 -18.15
C ILE A 56 15.01 6.52 -18.55
N LEU A 57 15.51 5.38 -18.04
CA LEU A 57 16.85 4.90 -18.37
C LEU A 57 17.00 4.59 -19.87
N LYS A 58 15.96 4.03 -20.51
CA LYS A 58 15.96 3.83 -21.97
C LYS A 58 16.04 5.16 -22.70
N MET A 59 15.23 6.13 -22.31
CA MET A 59 15.21 7.47 -22.90
C MET A 59 16.55 8.20 -22.72
N GLU A 60 17.19 8.11 -21.55
CA GLU A 60 18.53 8.68 -21.31
C GLU A 60 19.59 8.10 -22.25
N ASN A 61 19.52 6.78 -22.48
CA ASN A 61 20.43 6.08 -23.37
C ASN A 61 20.21 6.52 -24.83
N GLU A 62 18.96 6.64 -25.26
CA GLU A 62 18.58 7.12 -26.60
C GLU A 62 19.07 8.56 -26.84
N ILE A 63 18.83 9.47 -25.89
CA ILE A 63 19.29 10.86 -25.96
C ILE A 63 20.82 10.93 -26.05
N THR A 64 21.50 10.12 -25.25
CA THR A 64 22.97 10.10 -25.22
C THR A 64 23.54 9.64 -26.57
N ARG A 65 22.95 8.59 -27.15
CA ARG A 65 23.39 7.98 -28.43
C ARG A 65 22.90 8.73 -29.67
N SER A 66 21.87 9.56 -29.57
CA SER A 66 21.32 10.30 -30.70
C SER A 66 22.38 11.20 -31.35
N LYS A 67 22.50 11.12 -32.68
CA LYS A 67 23.38 12.01 -33.46
C LYS A 67 22.67 13.28 -33.91
N ASP A 68 21.34 13.25 -33.92
CA ASP A 68 20.48 14.33 -34.44
C ASP A 68 20.20 15.43 -33.39
N LEU A 69 20.46 15.14 -32.11
CA LEU A 69 20.28 16.12 -31.03
C LEU A 69 21.53 16.98 -30.85
N ALA A 70 21.35 18.31 -30.95
CA ALA A 70 22.36 19.28 -30.59
C ALA A 70 22.79 19.14 -29.11
N PRO A 71 24.05 19.44 -28.75
CA PRO A 71 24.55 19.33 -27.37
C PRO A 71 23.69 20.08 -26.34
N GLU A 72 23.21 21.27 -26.67
CA GLU A 72 22.34 22.08 -25.80
C GLU A 72 20.99 21.41 -25.57
N SER A 73 20.39 20.82 -26.60
CA SER A 73 19.14 20.07 -26.49
C SER A 73 19.31 18.83 -25.62
N LYS A 74 20.42 18.08 -25.77
CA LYS A 74 20.75 16.96 -24.88
C LYS A 74 20.89 17.41 -23.42
N ARG A 75 21.52 18.56 -23.18
CA ARG A 75 21.66 19.13 -21.83
C ARG A 75 20.30 19.48 -21.23
N ARG A 76 19.42 20.15 -21.98
CA ARG A 76 18.05 20.47 -21.54
C ARG A 76 17.24 19.22 -21.20
N LEU A 77 17.25 18.22 -22.09
CA LEU A 77 16.53 16.96 -21.86
C LEU A 77 17.04 16.20 -20.61
N ARG A 78 18.35 16.23 -20.35
CA ARG A 78 18.91 15.63 -19.12
C ARG A 78 18.44 16.34 -17.85
N LEU A 79 18.29 17.67 -17.88
CA LEU A 79 17.74 18.41 -16.74
C LEU A 79 16.28 18.02 -16.48
N GLU A 80 15.48 17.90 -17.54
CA GLU A 80 14.10 17.44 -17.43
C GLU A 80 14.00 16.04 -16.84
N ILE A 81 14.85 15.12 -17.32
CA ILE A 81 14.92 13.75 -16.79
C ILE A 81 15.30 13.74 -15.30
N ASN A 82 16.24 14.59 -14.88
CA ASN A 82 16.60 14.70 -13.48
C ASN A 82 15.42 15.21 -12.63
N SER A 83 14.65 16.17 -13.15
CA SER A 83 13.41 16.64 -12.52
C SER A 83 12.41 15.50 -12.36
N LEU A 84 12.14 14.74 -13.43
CA LEU A 84 11.24 13.59 -13.40
C LEU A 84 11.69 12.51 -12.41
N LYS A 85 13.00 12.22 -12.35
CA LYS A 85 13.55 11.28 -11.36
C LYS A 85 13.31 11.73 -9.92
N ALA A 86 13.41 13.04 -9.65
CA ALA A 86 13.11 13.59 -8.33
C ALA A 86 11.62 13.47 -8.01
N GLU A 87 10.75 13.82 -8.95
CA GLU A 87 9.29 13.70 -8.80
C GLU A 87 8.85 12.26 -8.54
N ILE A 88 9.40 11.28 -9.27
CA ILE A 88 9.10 9.85 -9.05
C ILE A 88 9.47 9.42 -7.63
N ARG A 89 10.61 9.87 -7.11
CA ARG A 89 11.04 9.57 -5.73
C ARG A 89 10.10 10.20 -4.71
N GLU A 90 9.74 11.46 -4.91
CA GLU A 90 8.81 12.16 -4.04
C GLU A 90 7.45 11.47 -4.02
N LYS A 91 6.87 11.18 -5.20
CA LYS A 91 5.58 10.49 -5.32
C LYS A 91 5.60 9.09 -4.72
N HIS A 92 6.71 8.37 -4.88
CA HIS A 92 6.88 7.06 -4.26
C HIS A 92 6.85 7.14 -2.73
N VAL A 93 7.59 8.08 -2.13
CA VAL A 93 7.60 8.31 -0.68
C VAL A 93 6.24 8.78 -0.18
N GLU A 94 5.58 9.69 -0.90
CA GLU A 94 4.23 10.17 -0.58
C GLU A 94 3.23 9.01 -0.52
N LEU A 95 3.27 8.10 -1.51
CA LEU A 95 2.40 6.93 -1.53
C LEU A 95 2.71 5.93 -0.42
N GLU A 96 3.99 5.67 -0.11
CA GLU A 96 4.38 4.80 1.01
C GLU A 96 3.89 5.36 2.35
N ALA A 97 4.02 6.67 2.56
CA ALA A 97 3.52 7.35 3.76
C ALA A 97 1.99 7.25 3.88
N ARG A 98 1.25 7.56 2.82
CA ARG A 98 -0.22 7.44 2.80
C ARG A 98 -0.69 6.01 3.08
N ILE A 99 0.00 4.99 2.56
CA ILE A 99 -0.31 3.58 2.84
C ILE A 99 -0.04 3.25 4.32
N ALA A 100 1.03 3.78 4.90
CA ALA A 100 1.33 3.59 6.32
C ALA A 100 0.28 4.26 7.22
N GLU A 101 -0.10 5.50 6.92
CA GLU A 101 -1.12 6.25 7.66
C GLU A 101 -2.52 5.61 7.57
N ALA A 102 -2.92 5.13 6.40
CA ALA A 102 -4.23 4.52 6.20
C ALA A 102 -4.47 3.26 7.04
N VAL A 103 -3.39 2.61 7.51
CA VAL A 103 -3.43 1.37 8.30
C VAL A 103 -3.05 1.61 9.76
N ALA A 104 -2.55 2.81 10.09
CA ALA A 104 -2.33 3.19 11.48
C ALA A 104 -3.69 3.42 12.18
N PRO A 105 -3.90 2.84 13.38
CA PRO A 105 -5.08 3.18 14.16
C PRO A 105 -5.05 4.67 14.49
N ARG A 106 -6.09 5.42 14.08
CA ARG A 106 -6.33 6.78 14.58
C ARG A 106 -6.83 6.66 16.01
N ILE A 107 -5.92 6.86 16.96
CA ILE A 107 -6.20 6.93 18.40
C ILE A 107 -6.82 8.30 18.70
#